data_AF-A0A5B0Q314-F1
#
_entry.id   AF-A0A5B0Q314-F1
#
_cell.length_a   1.000
_cell.length_b   1.000
_cell.length_c   1.000
_cell.angle_alpha   90.00
_cell.angle_beta   90.00
_cell.angle_gamma   90.00
#
_symmetry.space_group_name_H-M   'P 1'
#
loop_
_entity.id
_entity.type
_entity.pdbx_description
1 polymer ?
#
loop_
_entity_poly.entity_id
_entity_poly.type
_entity_poly.pdbx_seq_one_letter_code
_entity_poly.pdbx_strand_id
1 'polypeptide(L)'
;MARLGLRVWCPNLEEDSAHQIAAYKKEQKEKGKAAQEAANKKFNKNRKRLRNERRDFAIINKFPQHYRDILEPITVHSDDEKVEGKGFYKIKTLPYRSNNANRFFCRLDIVMKQAAEQDPLAKSARRRIRRLPKNPEVSSYKTAPKGLPIDFYHPKWYHDLVPALQQSIPNRNRLAFLPDANNSLRPKGD
;
A
#
# COMPACT_ATOMS: atom_id res chain seq x y z
N MET A 1 38.13 26.86 -29.90
CA MET A 1 38.09 27.48 -28.55
C MET A 1 36.67 27.34 -27.98
N ALA A 2 36.34 26.19 -27.39
CA ALA A 2 34.99 25.95 -26.84
C ALA A 2 34.92 26.47 -25.39
N ARG A 3 34.03 27.44 -25.12
CA ARG A 3 33.78 27.99 -23.79
C ARG A 3 32.99 26.97 -22.96
N LEU A 4 33.62 26.38 -21.94
CA LEU A 4 32.96 25.59 -20.92
C LEU A 4 32.15 26.52 -20.02
N GLY A 5 30.82 26.47 -20.13
CA GLY A 5 29.91 27.19 -19.24
C GLY A 5 29.93 26.55 -17.85
N LEU A 6 30.51 27.26 -16.87
CA LEU A 6 30.38 26.95 -15.45
C LEU A 6 28.91 27.15 -15.04
N ARG A 7 28.18 26.06 -14.78
CA ARG A 7 26.93 26.12 -14.03
C ARG A 7 27.28 26.44 -12.58
N VAL A 8 27.06 27.68 -12.17
CA VAL A 8 27.09 28.09 -10.76
C VAL A 8 25.97 27.35 -10.04
N TRP A 9 26.34 26.50 -9.09
CA TRP A 9 25.39 25.92 -8.14
C TRP A 9 25.09 26.99 -7.08
N CYS A 10 23.95 27.69 -7.23
CA CYS A 10 23.39 28.54 -6.18
C CYS A 10 22.32 27.72 -5.43
N PRO A 11 22.62 27.16 -4.25
CA PRO A 11 21.58 26.63 -3.38
C PRO A 11 20.66 27.77 -2.94
N ASN A 12 19.35 27.55 -3.02
CA ASN A 12 18.33 28.53 -2.67
C ASN A 12 18.24 28.64 -1.14
N LEU A 13 19.15 29.42 -0.54
CA LEU A 13 19.34 29.57 0.92
C LEU A 13 18.05 29.95 1.67
N GLU A 14 17.15 30.70 1.03
CA GLU A 14 15.87 31.10 1.62
C GLU A 14 14.89 29.92 1.76
N GLU A 15 14.81 29.03 0.77
CA GLU A 15 13.93 27.85 0.83
C GLU A 15 14.43 26.80 1.84
N ASP A 16 15.76 26.58 1.87
CA ASP A 16 16.38 25.64 2.80
C ASP A 16 16.25 26.11 4.26
N SER A 17 16.34 27.42 4.51
CA SER A 17 16.15 28.01 5.83
C SER A 17 14.69 27.93 6.31
N ALA A 18 13.71 28.16 5.43
CA ALA A 18 12.29 28.06 5.76
C ALA A 18 11.90 26.63 6.19
N HIS A 19 12.42 25.61 5.51
CA HIS A 19 12.12 24.22 5.82
C HIS A 19 12.72 23.79 7.17
N GLN A 20 13.89 24.31 7.53
CA GLN A 20 14.55 24.08 8.83
C GLN A 20 13.81 24.80 9.97
N ILE A 21 13.40 26.06 9.77
CA ILE A 21 12.62 26.83 10.74
C ILE A 21 11.28 26.14 11.03
N ALA A 22 10.61 25.61 10.00
CA ALA A 22 9.35 24.89 10.16
C ALA A 22 9.53 23.58 10.94
N ALA A 23 10.61 22.82 10.70
CA ALA A 23 10.93 21.62 11.46
C ALA A 23 11.23 21.95 12.93
N TYR A 24 12.03 22.98 13.18
CA TYR A 24 12.36 23.45 14.53
C TYR A 24 11.12 23.89 15.32
N LYS A 25 10.25 24.70 14.72
CA LYS A 25 8.98 25.12 15.34
C LYS A 25 8.07 23.94 15.72
N LYS A 26 8.12 22.84 14.97
CA LYS A 26 7.35 21.62 15.28
C LYS A 26 7.99 20.84 16.42
N GLU A 27 9.31 20.69 16.42
CA GLU A 27 10.04 20.02 17.50
C GLU A 27 9.88 20.74 18.85
N GLN A 28 9.78 22.07 18.83
CA GLN A 28 9.46 22.86 20.02
C GLN A 28 8.06 22.59 20.59
N LYS A 29 7.10 22.19 19.76
CA LYS A 29 5.74 21.84 20.21
C LYS A 29 5.63 20.40 20.68
N GLU A 30 6.30 19.49 20.00
CA GLU A 30 6.25 18.06 20.27
C GLU A 30 7.55 17.40 19.80
N LYS A 31 8.32 16.90 20.76
CA LYS A 31 9.61 16.28 20.52
C LYS A 31 9.46 15.02 19.66
N GLY A 32 10.23 14.95 18.57
CA GLY A 32 10.26 13.83 17.63
C GLY A 32 9.20 13.90 16.52
N LYS A 33 8.33 14.92 16.49
CA LYS A 33 7.25 15.03 15.51
C LYS A 33 7.77 15.16 14.08
N ALA A 34 8.87 15.91 13.86
CA ALA A 34 9.42 16.09 12.52
C ALA A 34 9.97 14.76 11.96
N ALA A 35 10.65 13.98 12.82
CA ALA A 35 11.14 12.65 12.48
C ALA A 35 9.99 11.67 12.19
N GLN A 36 8.94 11.67 13.01
CA GLN A 36 7.74 10.84 12.82
C GLN A 36 7.03 11.17 11.50
N GLU A 37 6.83 12.45 11.18
CA GLU A 37 6.24 12.89 9.92
C GLU A 37 7.09 12.46 8.71
N ALA A 38 8.42 12.56 8.79
CA ALA A 38 9.32 12.11 7.75
C ALA A 38 9.21 10.59 7.51
N ALA A 39 9.15 9.79 8.59
CA ALA A 39 8.90 8.35 8.51
C ALA A 39 7.55 8.03 7.87
N ASN A 40 6.48 8.72 8.29
CA ASN A 40 5.14 8.55 7.73
C ASN A 40 5.08 8.87 6.22
N LYS A 41 5.80 9.92 5.76
CA LYS A 41 5.93 10.23 4.32
C LYS A 41 6.59 9.08 3.57
N LYS A 42 7.64 8.47 4.12
CA LYS A 42 8.32 7.31 3.53
C LYS A 42 7.37 6.10 3.43
N PHE A 43 6.62 5.80 4.48
CA PHE A 43 5.64 4.71 4.48
C PHE A 43 4.54 4.94 3.46
N ASN A 44 4.00 6.15 3.38
CA ASN A 44 2.96 6.50 2.40
C ASN A 44 3.48 6.36 0.95
N LYS A 45 4.72 6.77 0.67
CA LYS A 45 5.36 6.55 -0.63
C LYS A 45 5.49 5.06 -0.97
N ASN A 46 5.92 4.23 -0.03
CA ASN A 46 6.01 2.77 -0.24
C ASN A 46 4.63 2.15 -0.52
N ARG A 47 3.59 2.57 0.22
CA ARG A 47 2.21 2.12 -0.01
C ARG A 47 1.70 2.51 -1.40
N LYS A 48 1.94 3.76 -1.81
CA LYS A 48 1.60 4.24 -3.16
C LYS A 48 2.29 3.43 -4.26
N ARG A 49 3.57 3.07 -4.05
CA ARG A 49 4.32 2.19 -4.95
C ARG A 49 3.72 0.79 -5.02
N LEU A 50 3.43 0.16 -3.88
CA LEU A 50 2.80 -1.16 -3.82
C LEU A 50 1.43 -1.17 -4.51
N ARG A 51 0.63 -0.13 -4.31
CA ARG A 51 -0.64 0.07 -5.03
C ARG A 51 -0.41 0.10 -6.53
N ASN A 52 0.50 0.95 -7.02
CA ASN A 52 0.78 1.07 -8.45
C ASN A 52 1.21 -0.28 -9.04
N GLU A 53 2.18 -0.96 -8.41
CA GLU A 53 2.66 -2.28 -8.85
C GLU A 53 1.51 -3.30 -9.00
N ARG A 54 0.59 -3.35 -8.04
CA ARG A 54 -0.56 -4.26 -8.07
C ARG A 54 -1.62 -3.85 -9.10
N ARG A 55 -1.93 -2.55 -9.19
CA ARG A 55 -2.92 -2.02 -10.14
C ARG A 55 -2.46 -2.20 -11.57
N ASP A 56 -1.21 -1.85 -11.87
CA ASP A 56 -0.65 -1.96 -13.21
C ASP A 56 -0.58 -3.42 -13.65
N PHE A 57 -0.19 -4.32 -12.73
CA PHE A 57 -0.26 -5.76 -12.99
C PHE A 57 -1.68 -6.23 -13.32
N ALA A 58 -2.68 -5.80 -12.55
CA ALA A 58 -4.08 -6.16 -12.80
C ALA A 58 -4.60 -5.62 -14.15
N ILE A 59 -4.17 -4.43 -14.56
CA ILE A 59 -4.52 -3.83 -15.86
C ILE A 59 -3.87 -4.62 -17.00
N ILE A 60 -2.57 -4.90 -16.91
CA ILE A 60 -1.82 -5.65 -17.94
C ILE A 60 -2.40 -7.04 -18.14
N ASN A 61 -2.77 -7.72 -17.05
CA ASN A 61 -3.35 -9.06 -17.08
C ASN A 61 -4.87 -9.07 -17.27
N LYS A 62 -5.49 -7.93 -17.61
CA LYS A 62 -6.93 -7.80 -17.93
C LYS A 62 -7.85 -8.40 -16.85
N PHE A 63 -7.54 -8.13 -15.58
CA PHE A 63 -8.38 -8.62 -14.48
C PHE A 63 -9.80 -8.03 -14.54
N PRO A 64 -10.81 -8.77 -14.05
CA PRO A 64 -12.17 -8.27 -13.92
C PRO A 64 -12.23 -6.89 -13.24
N GLN A 65 -13.16 -6.05 -13.69
CA GLN A 65 -13.29 -4.67 -13.22
C GLN A 65 -13.41 -4.58 -11.69
N HIS A 66 -14.14 -5.50 -11.06
CA HIS A 66 -14.30 -5.49 -9.60
C HIS A 66 -13.01 -5.64 -8.82
N TYR A 67 -12.04 -6.42 -9.31
CA TYR A 67 -10.72 -6.48 -8.68
C TYR A 67 -9.92 -5.21 -8.91
N ARG A 68 -10.03 -4.60 -10.10
CA ARG A 68 -9.35 -3.33 -10.41
C ARG A 68 -9.83 -2.20 -9.50
N ASP A 69 -11.14 -2.12 -9.26
CA ASP A 69 -11.75 -1.12 -8.38
C ASP A 69 -11.26 -1.27 -6.93
N ILE A 70 -11.08 -2.50 -6.44
CA ILE A 70 -10.52 -2.75 -5.09
C ILE A 70 -9.06 -2.29 -5.00
N LEU A 71 -8.28 -2.44 -6.07
CA LEU A 71 -6.84 -2.12 -6.09
C LEU A 71 -6.55 -0.63 -6.31
N GLU A 72 -7.57 0.20 -6.52
CA GLU A 72 -7.39 1.62 -6.84
C GLU A 72 -7.07 2.50 -5.61
N PRO A 73 -7.78 2.39 -4.47
CA PRO A 73 -7.52 3.28 -3.34
C PRO A 73 -6.23 2.89 -2.60
N ILE A 74 -5.39 3.88 -2.25
CA ILE A 74 -4.13 3.63 -1.49
C ILE A 74 -4.43 3.01 -0.12
N THR A 75 -5.56 3.38 0.47
CA THR A 75 -6.00 2.93 1.79
C THR A 75 -6.12 1.41 1.89
N VAL A 76 -6.52 0.73 0.80
CA VAL A 76 -6.67 -0.73 0.72
C VAL A 76 -5.34 -1.47 0.90
N HIS A 77 -4.23 -0.82 0.54
CA HIS A 77 -2.90 -1.41 0.57
C HIS A 77 -2.28 -1.26 1.97
N SER A 78 -1.78 -2.39 2.48
CA SER A 78 -1.03 -2.46 3.74
C SER A 78 0.24 -1.62 3.70
N ASP A 79 0.75 -1.33 4.89
CA ASP A 79 2.13 -0.90 5.12
C ASP A 79 3.12 -1.86 4.45
N ASP A 80 4.14 -1.27 3.83
CA ASP A 80 5.27 -1.93 3.17
C ASP A 80 6.54 -1.45 3.88
N GLU A 81 6.77 -1.96 5.09
CA GLU A 81 7.90 -1.61 5.94
C GLU A 81 9.03 -2.62 5.78
N LYS A 82 10.26 -2.13 5.56
CA LYS A 82 11.44 -2.99 5.46
C LYS A 82 11.78 -3.52 6.86
N VAL A 83 11.95 -4.83 6.99
CA VAL A 83 12.47 -5.42 8.23
C VAL A 83 13.99 -5.38 8.19
N GLU A 84 14.59 -4.74 9.19
CA GLU A 84 16.05 -4.64 9.30
C GLU A 84 16.68 -6.03 9.44
N GLY A 85 17.81 -6.25 8.77
CA GLY A 85 18.55 -7.51 8.80
C GLY A 85 17.96 -8.69 8.00
N LYS A 86 16.67 -8.66 7.63
CA LYS A 86 16.01 -9.84 7.01
C LYS A 86 15.78 -9.76 5.50
N GLY A 87 16.07 -8.62 4.88
CA GLY A 87 15.97 -8.43 3.42
C GLY A 87 14.53 -8.48 2.84
N PHE A 88 13.51 -8.63 3.67
CA PHE A 88 12.10 -8.65 3.26
C PHE A 88 11.31 -7.49 3.88
N TYR A 89 10.14 -7.23 3.30
CA TYR A 89 9.19 -6.23 3.77
C TYR A 89 8.03 -6.91 4.48
N LYS A 90 7.59 -6.31 5.58
CA LYS A 90 6.51 -6.80 6.43
C LYS A 90 5.20 -6.13 6.04
N ILE A 91 4.20 -6.96 5.79
CA ILE A 91 2.83 -6.52 5.54
C ILE A 91 2.11 -6.52 6.89
N LYS A 92 1.68 -5.35 7.36
CA LYS A 92 0.86 -5.20 8.56
C LYS A 92 -0.61 -5.43 8.24
N THR A 93 -1.37 -5.89 9.23
CA THR A 93 -2.79 -6.17 9.07
C THR A 93 -3.57 -4.88 9.22
N LEU A 94 -4.38 -4.53 8.21
CA LEU A 94 -5.34 -3.43 8.32
C LEU A 94 -6.50 -3.90 9.21
N PRO A 95 -6.86 -3.16 10.28
CA PRO A 95 -7.85 -3.61 11.25
C PRO A 95 -9.25 -3.79 10.65
N TYR A 96 -9.56 -3.03 9.60
CA TYR A 96 -10.85 -3.06 8.93
C TYR A 96 -10.95 -4.07 7.79
N ARG A 97 -9.85 -4.70 7.37
CA ARG A 97 -9.83 -5.58 6.20
C ARG A 97 -10.18 -7.01 6.59
N SER A 98 -11.09 -7.64 5.85
CA SER A 98 -11.53 -9.01 6.09
C SER A 98 -10.40 -10.02 5.88
N ASN A 99 -10.52 -11.19 6.52
CA ASN A 99 -9.57 -12.29 6.32
C ASN A 99 -9.57 -12.77 4.86
N ASN A 100 -10.72 -12.71 4.20
CA ASN A 100 -10.85 -13.10 2.79
C ASN A 100 -10.13 -12.12 1.87
N ALA A 101 -10.27 -10.82 2.11
CA ALA A 101 -9.50 -9.79 1.41
C ALA A 101 -7.99 -9.95 1.66
N ASN A 102 -7.55 -10.25 2.89
CA ASN A 102 -6.14 -10.56 3.17
C ASN A 102 -5.62 -11.72 2.31
N ARG A 103 -6.39 -12.83 2.22
CA ARG A 103 -6.05 -13.98 1.36
C ARG A 103 -5.93 -13.58 -0.11
N PHE A 104 -6.87 -12.78 -0.63
CA PHE A 104 -6.80 -12.28 -2.01
C PHE A 104 -5.50 -11.50 -2.28
N PHE A 105 -5.12 -10.56 -1.39
CA PHE A 105 -3.89 -9.80 -1.55
C PHE A 105 -2.63 -10.68 -1.47
N CYS A 106 -2.61 -11.66 -0.58
CA CYS A 106 -1.52 -12.64 -0.53
C CYS A 106 -1.44 -13.45 -1.83
N ARG A 107 -2.58 -13.88 -2.38
CA ARG A 107 -2.65 -14.62 -3.64
C ARG A 107 -2.16 -13.76 -4.81
N LEU A 108 -2.58 -12.50 -4.86
CA LEU A 108 -2.11 -11.53 -5.85
C LEU A 108 -0.58 -11.38 -5.81
N ASP A 109 0.01 -11.21 -4.62
CA ASP A 109 1.46 -11.11 -4.47
C ASP A 109 2.20 -12.39 -4.93
N ILE A 110 1.62 -13.57 -4.69
CA ILE A 110 2.15 -14.86 -5.18
C ILE A 110 2.12 -14.91 -6.70
N VAL A 111 0.97 -14.62 -7.33
CA VAL A 111 0.82 -14.62 -8.80
C VAL A 111 1.77 -13.60 -9.43
N MET A 112 1.86 -12.42 -8.84
CA MET A 112 2.81 -11.40 -9.24
C MET A 112 4.26 -11.92 -9.17
N LYS A 113 4.66 -12.59 -8.09
CA LYS A 113 5.99 -13.18 -7.94
C LYS A 113 6.26 -14.25 -9.00
N GLN A 114 5.33 -15.16 -9.21
CA GLN A 114 5.44 -16.22 -10.24
C GLN A 114 5.59 -15.61 -11.64
N ALA A 115 4.82 -14.58 -11.98
CA ALA A 115 4.97 -13.88 -13.25
C ALA A 115 6.35 -13.21 -13.41
N ALA A 116 6.97 -12.71 -12.33
CA ALA A 116 8.34 -12.18 -12.37
C ALA A 116 9.37 -13.25 -12.69
N GLU A 117 9.19 -14.43 -12.12
CA GLU A 117 10.13 -15.54 -12.28
C GLU A 117 10.12 -16.08 -13.72
N GLN A 118 9.04 -15.87 -14.47
CA GLN A 118 8.92 -16.31 -15.87
C GLN A 118 9.44 -15.27 -16.88
N ASP A 119 9.42 -13.98 -16.55
CA ASP A 119 9.88 -12.93 -17.45
C ASP A 119 11.42 -12.71 -17.31
N PRO A 120 12.23 -12.97 -18.36
CA PRO A 120 13.68 -12.79 -18.32
C PRO A 120 14.12 -11.35 -18.01
N LEU A 121 13.34 -10.35 -18.46
CA LEU A 121 13.59 -8.93 -18.17
C LEU A 121 13.22 -8.60 -16.71
N ALA A 122 12.14 -9.19 -16.20
CA ALA A 122 11.71 -8.99 -14.82
C ALA A 122 12.54 -9.76 -13.78
N LYS A 123 13.22 -10.85 -14.15
CA LYS A 123 14.18 -11.56 -13.26
C LYS A 123 15.28 -10.62 -12.75
N SER A 124 15.70 -9.66 -13.57
CA SER A 124 16.68 -8.63 -13.19
C SER A 124 16.08 -7.56 -12.26
N ALA A 125 14.77 -7.31 -12.36
CA ALA A 125 14.07 -6.39 -11.49
C ALA A 125 13.93 -6.99 -10.09
N ARG A 126 14.81 -6.57 -9.16
CA ARG A 126 14.79 -6.95 -7.74
C ARG A 126 13.48 -6.54 -7.06
N ARG A 127 12.41 -7.34 -7.23
CA ARG A 127 11.14 -7.13 -6.54
C ARG A 127 11.33 -7.29 -5.03
N ARG A 128 10.61 -6.46 -4.29
CA ARG A 128 10.57 -6.57 -2.83
C ARG A 128 9.85 -7.86 -2.45
N ILE A 129 10.56 -8.74 -1.74
CA ILE A 129 9.96 -9.91 -1.12
C ILE A 129 9.13 -9.42 0.06
N ARG A 130 7.84 -9.76 0.07
CA ARG A 130 6.89 -9.37 1.11
C ARG A 130 6.41 -10.58 1.88
N ARG A 131 6.31 -10.47 3.21
CA ARG A 131 5.87 -11.55 4.09
C ARG A 131 4.90 -11.03 5.14
N LEU A 132 3.91 -11.86 5.45
CA LEU A 132 3.09 -11.67 6.63
C LEU A 132 3.95 -12.04 7.86
N PRO A 133 3.92 -11.24 8.94
CA PRO A 133 4.65 -11.60 10.15
C PRO A 133 4.03 -12.82 10.84
N LYS A 134 4.87 -13.54 11.60
CA LYS A 134 4.42 -14.66 12.44
C LYS A 134 3.38 -14.22 13.46
N ASN A 135 3.61 -13.06 14.09
CA ASN A 135 2.65 -12.42 14.96
C ASN A 135 1.99 -11.25 14.18
N PRO A 136 0.66 -11.26 14.00
CA PRO A 136 -0.04 -10.18 13.31
C PRO A 136 0.23 -8.83 13.98
N GLU A 137 0.80 -7.90 13.23
CA GLU A 137 0.95 -6.51 13.67
C GLU A 137 -0.12 -5.65 13.01
N VAL A 138 -0.81 -4.84 13.81
CA VAL A 138 -1.82 -3.92 13.32
C VAL A 138 -1.14 -2.73 12.65
N SER A 139 -1.66 -2.33 11.49
CA SER A 139 -1.20 -1.14 10.77
C SER A 139 -1.50 0.14 11.57
N SER A 140 -0.64 1.15 11.43
CA SER A 140 -0.89 2.48 11.98
C SER A 140 -2.03 3.21 11.26
N TYR A 141 -2.39 2.79 10.04
CA TYR A 141 -3.47 3.40 9.27
C TYR A 141 -4.81 2.76 9.59
N LYS A 142 -5.65 3.52 10.31
CA LYS A 142 -6.98 3.08 10.77
C LYS A 142 -8.11 3.53 9.86
N THR A 143 -7.87 4.48 8.96
CA THR A 143 -8.90 5.03 8.08
C THR A 143 -9.25 4.03 6.97
N ALA A 144 -10.51 3.60 6.97
CA ALA A 144 -11.03 2.69 5.96
C ALA A 144 -11.40 3.44 4.67
N PRO A 145 -11.20 2.84 3.48
CA PRO A 145 -11.76 3.34 2.23
C PRO A 145 -13.29 3.39 2.28
N LYS A 146 -13.90 4.30 1.52
CA LYS A 146 -15.36 4.33 1.29
C LYS A 146 -15.68 3.72 -0.07
N GLY A 147 -16.88 3.17 -0.21
CA GLY A 147 -17.43 2.65 -1.47
C GLY A 147 -16.89 1.28 -1.89
N LEU A 148 -16.08 0.60 -1.06
CA LEU A 148 -15.63 -0.76 -1.39
C LEU A 148 -16.73 -1.80 -1.14
N PRO A 149 -16.67 -2.97 -1.80
CA PRO A 149 -17.55 -4.11 -1.55
C PRO A 149 -17.66 -4.47 -0.07
N ILE A 150 -18.84 -4.89 0.38
CA ILE A 150 -19.09 -5.17 1.81
C ILE A 150 -18.21 -6.30 2.36
N ASP A 151 -17.90 -7.30 1.55
CA ASP A 151 -17.03 -8.45 1.86
C ASP A 151 -15.53 -8.09 1.99
N PHE A 152 -15.15 -6.86 1.61
CA PHE A 152 -13.82 -6.34 1.90
C PHE A 152 -13.62 -6.07 3.39
N TYR A 153 -14.68 -5.69 4.11
CA TYR A 153 -14.56 -5.25 5.49
C TYR A 153 -14.68 -6.42 6.48
N HIS A 154 -13.90 -6.38 7.55
CA HIS A 154 -13.97 -7.41 8.59
C HIS A 154 -15.30 -7.30 9.34
N PRO A 155 -16.08 -8.39 9.52
CA PRO A 155 -17.39 -8.33 10.17
C PRO A 155 -17.34 -7.69 11.56
N LYS A 156 -16.41 -8.11 12.41
CA LYS A 156 -16.22 -7.52 13.75
C LYS A 156 -16.00 -5.99 13.68
N TRP A 157 -15.06 -5.54 12.84
CA TRP A 157 -14.79 -4.13 12.67
C TRP A 157 -16.03 -3.36 12.14
N TYR A 158 -16.79 -3.96 11.23
CA TYR A 158 -18.00 -3.36 10.68
C TYR A 158 -19.10 -3.19 11.74
N HIS A 159 -19.33 -4.21 12.56
CA HIS A 159 -20.33 -4.17 13.63
C HIS A 159 -19.97 -3.20 14.75
N ASP A 160 -18.67 -2.96 14.99
CA ASP A 160 -18.19 -1.97 15.97
C ASP A 160 -18.36 -0.51 15.49
N LEU A 161 -18.78 -0.26 14.23
CA LEU A 161 -19.04 1.08 13.71
C LEU A 161 -20.38 1.66 14.17
N VAL A 162 -20.44 2.99 14.25
CA VAL A 162 -21.68 3.74 14.40
C VAL A 162 -22.63 3.46 13.21
N PRO A 163 -23.95 3.32 13.40
CA PRO A 163 -24.89 2.98 12.32
C PRO A 163 -24.80 3.87 11.06
N ALA A 164 -24.58 5.18 11.22
CA ALA A 164 -24.38 6.10 10.10
C ALA A 164 -23.13 5.77 9.25
N LEU A 165 -22.06 5.28 9.89
CA LEU A 165 -20.84 4.83 9.22
C LEU A 165 -21.03 3.45 8.57
N GLN A 166 -21.83 2.57 9.17
CA GLN A 166 -22.17 1.28 8.58
C GLN A 166 -22.92 1.40 7.25
N GLN A 167 -23.68 2.48 7.07
CA GLN A 167 -24.41 2.78 5.84
C GLN A 167 -23.54 3.52 4.80
N SER A 168 -22.64 4.40 5.23
CA SER A 168 -21.90 5.29 4.33
C SER A 168 -20.54 4.76 3.88
N ILE A 169 -19.92 3.84 4.63
CA ILE A 169 -18.58 3.33 4.32
C ILE A 169 -18.61 2.23 3.24
N PRO A 170 -19.26 1.06 3.44
CA PRO A 170 -19.26 0.01 2.44
C PRO A 170 -20.32 0.22 1.36
N ASN A 171 -20.03 -0.30 0.17
CA ASN A 171 -21.06 -0.57 -0.84
C ASN A 171 -21.75 -1.90 -0.50
N ARG A 172 -22.96 -1.81 0.04
CA ARG A 172 -23.77 -2.95 0.51
C ARG A 172 -24.34 -3.81 -0.62
N ASN A 173 -24.39 -3.28 -1.84
CA ASN A 173 -24.99 -3.94 -3.00
C ASN A 173 -23.95 -4.74 -3.81
N ARG A 174 -22.68 -4.74 -3.39
CA ARG A 174 -21.59 -5.33 -4.14
C ARG A 174 -20.78 -6.29 -3.27
N LEU A 175 -20.58 -7.48 -3.81
CA LEU A 175 -19.59 -8.46 -3.37
C LEU A 175 -18.51 -8.54 -4.45
N ALA A 176 -17.29 -8.83 -4.07
CA ALA A 176 -16.18 -8.87 -5.02
C ALA A 176 -15.25 -10.07 -4.85
N PHE A 177 -15.19 -10.68 -3.68
CA PHE A 177 -14.39 -11.87 -3.44
C PHE A 177 -15.25 -13.12 -3.54
N LEU A 178 -14.62 -14.19 -4.02
CA LEU A 178 -15.19 -15.53 -3.90
C LEU A 178 -15.30 -15.93 -2.42
N PRO A 179 -16.21 -16.86 -2.04
CA PRO A 179 -16.32 -17.36 -0.66
C PRO A 179 -14.98 -17.82 -0.07
N ASP A 180 -14.13 -18.42 -0.91
CA ASP A 180 -12.71 -18.63 -0.62
C ASP A 180 -11.82 -17.91 -1.64
N ALA A 181 -11.20 -16.81 -1.21
CA ALA A 181 -10.29 -16.04 -2.04
C ALA A 181 -9.02 -16.80 -2.45
N ASN A 182 -8.69 -17.95 -1.84
CA ASN A 182 -7.59 -18.80 -2.32
C ASN A 182 -7.84 -19.34 -3.74
N ASN A 183 -9.11 -19.43 -4.14
CA ASN A 183 -9.50 -19.84 -5.49
C ASN A 183 -9.51 -18.67 -6.47
N SER A 184 -9.29 -17.44 -6.01
CA SER A 184 -9.17 -16.28 -6.87
C SER A 184 -7.87 -16.32 -7.68
N LEU A 185 -7.89 -15.74 -8.88
CA LEU A 185 -6.73 -15.61 -9.76
C LEU A 185 -6.09 -16.96 -10.14
N ARG A 186 -6.85 -18.06 -10.12
CA ARG A 186 -6.42 -19.31 -10.76
C ARG A 186 -6.44 -19.14 -12.28
N PRO A 187 -5.56 -19.84 -13.02
CA PRO A 187 -5.71 -19.94 -14.47
C PRO A 187 -7.13 -20.39 -14.79
N LYS A 188 -7.77 -19.79 -15.79
CA LYS A 188 -8.96 -20.41 -16.37
C LYS A 188 -8.48 -21.75 -16.93
N GLY A 189 -9.00 -22.85 -16.40
CA GLY A 189 -8.87 -24.13 -17.09
C GLY A 189 -9.62 -23.99 -18.41
N ASP A 190 -9.02 -24.51 -19.48
CA ASP A 190 -9.70 -24.71 -20.76
C ASP A 190 -10.96 -25.57 -20.58
#